data_AF-A0AAV0WKV1-F1
#
_entry.id   AF-A0AAV0WKV1-F1
#
_cell.length_a   1.000
_cell.length_b   1.000
_cell.length_c   1.000
_cell.angle_alpha   90.00
_cell.angle_beta   90.00
_cell.angle_gamma   90.00
#
_symmetry.space_group_name_H-M   'P 1'
#
loop_
_entity.id
_entity.type
_entity.pdbx_description
1 polymer ?
#
loop_
_entity_poly.entity_id
_entity_poly.type
_entity_poly.pdbx_seq_one_letter_code
_entity_poly.pdbx_strand_id
1 'polypeptide(L)'
;MGSCWGAQTHTLRTTAMALCLSTAKYASPVWGRSVHSKQIDVTLNETCRLVTGCLRNSKVEEIYVLAGIAPPAIRRAVQADWERTKMTKDDRHPMHGIEANNFRLKSRNSFLKKDEMLKNN
;
A
#
# COMPACT_ATOMS: atom_id res chain seq x y z
N MET A 1 -10.69 9.63 30.74
CA MET A 1 -9.29 9.17 30.64
C MET A 1 -8.67 9.83 29.42
N GLY A 2 -8.05 11.00 29.60
CA GLY A 2 -7.41 11.77 28.55
C GLY A 2 -5.93 11.40 28.43
N SER A 3 -5.43 11.23 27.20
CA SER A 3 -4.01 11.12 26.94
C SER A 3 -3.32 12.44 27.29
N CYS A 4 -2.16 12.36 27.97
CA CYS A 4 -1.34 13.50 28.43
C CYS A 4 -0.82 14.41 27.27
N TRP A 5 -1.16 14.08 26.02
CA TRP A 5 -0.67 14.72 24.79
C TRP A 5 -1.62 15.78 24.21
N GLY A 6 -2.76 16.05 24.85
CA GLY A 6 -3.72 17.09 24.41
C GLY A 6 -4.48 16.80 23.11
N ALA A 7 -4.02 15.86 22.28
CA ALA A 7 -4.70 15.43 21.07
C ALA A 7 -5.69 14.28 21.34
N GLN A 8 -6.90 14.38 20.76
CA GLN A 8 -7.89 13.31 20.78
C GLN A 8 -7.34 12.05 20.07
N THR A 9 -7.64 10.87 20.61
CA THR A 9 -7.21 9.57 20.05
C THR A 9 -7.60 9.40 18.58
N HIS A 10 -8.77 9.88 18.18
CA HIS A 10 -9.25 9.91 16.80
C HIS A 10 -8.32 10.73 15.87
N THR A 11 -7.84 11.89 16.34
CA THR A 11 -6.92 12.74 15.59
C THR A 11 -5.58 12.04 15.38
N LEU A 12 -5.00 11.47 16.43
CA LEU A 12 -3.75 10.71 16.33
C LEU A 12 -3.85 9.52 15.38
N ARG A 13 -4.96 8.79 15.44
CA ARG A 13 -5.27 7.71 14.50
C ARG A 13 -5.29 8.23 13.07
N THR A 14 -6.06 9.28 12.82
CA THR A 14 -6.26 9.79 11.46
C THR A 14 -4.94 10.33 10.88
N THR A 15 -4.16 11.07 11.66
CA THR A 15 -2.88 11.63 11.19
C THR A 15 -1.83 10.56 10.95
N ALA A 16 -1.67 9.60 11.87
CA ALA A 16 -0.72 8.50 11.71
C ALA A 16 -1.05 7.66 10.47
N MET A 17 -2.33 7.34 10.28
CA MET A 17 -2.76 6.59 9.10
C MET A 17 -2.62 7.42 7.83
N ALA A 18 -3.01 8.70 7.83
CA ALA A 18 -2.84 9.57 6.66
C ALA A 18 -1.37 9.65 6.22
N LEU A 19 -0.44 9.85 7.16
CA LEU A 19 0.98 9.97 6.86
C LEU A 19 1.58 8.66 6.35
N CYS A 20 1.42 7.55 7.09
CA CYS A 20 2.03 6.27 6.74
C CYS A 20 1.36 5.64 5.51
N LEU A 21 0.05 5.77 5.36
CA LEU A 21 -0.66 5.17 4.23
C LEU A 21 -0.53 5.97 2.95
N SER A 22 -0.48 7.29 3.02
CA SER A 22 -0.28 8.14 1.84
C SER A 22 1.09 7.86 1.23
N THR A 23 2.15 7.90 2.06
CA THR A 23 3.52 7.59 1.66
C THR A 23 3.65 6.17 1.12
N ALA A 24 3.06 5.18 1.78
CA ALA A 24 3.05 3.80 1.31
C ALA A 24 2.16 3.55 0.08
N LYS A 25 1.25 4.45 -0.30
CA LYS A 25 0.42 4.31 -1.51
C LYS A 25 1.03 5.01 -2.71
N TYR A 26 1.58 6.21 -2.51
CA TYR A 26 1.98 7.12 -3.59
C TYR A 26 2.91 6.45 -4.61
N ALA A 27 3.98 5.80 -4.14
CA ALA A 27 4.96 5.15 -5.01
C ALA A 27 4.76 3.62 -5.15
N SER A 28 3.66 3.07 -4.61
CA SER A 28 3.44 1.63 -4.58
C SER A 28 3.43 0.91 -5.94
N PRO A 29 3.00 1.52 -7.07
CA PRO A 29 3.11 0.86 -8.37
C PRO A 29 4.57 0.57 -8.78
N VAL A 30 5.51 1.42 -8.35
CA VAL A 30 6.92 1.34 -8.73
C VAL A 30 7.66 0.33 -7.86
N TRP A 31 7.53 0.42 -6.54
CA TRP A 31 8.29 -0.43 -5.62
C TRP A 31 7.52 -1.65 -5.11
N GLY A 32 6.19 -1.72 -5.29
CA GLY A 32 5.33 -2.72 -4.65
C GLY A 32 5.62 -4.18 -5.01
N ARG A 33 6.38 -4.41 -6.09
CA ARG A 33 6.86 -5.72 -6.57
C ARG A 33 8.35 -5.98 -6.30
N SER A 34 8.98 -5.09 -5.54
CA SER A 34 10.37 -5.23 -5.08
C SER A 34 10.45 -6.20 -3.90
N VAL A 35 11.60 -6.86 -3.76
CA VAL A 35 11.95 -7.68 -2.59
C VAL A 35 11.95 -6.86 -1.28
N HIS A 36 12.17 -5.54 -1.39
CA HIS A 36 12.21 -4.62 -0.25
C HIS A 36 10.83 -4.18 0.24
N SER A 37 9.74 -4.53 -0.46
CA SER A 37 8.37 -4.13 -0.05
C SER A 37 8.01 -4.60 1.36
N LYS A 38 8.59 -5.73 1.81
CA LYS A 38 8.39 -6.27 3.17
C LYS A 38 8.87 -5.30 4.26
N GLN A 39 9.87 -4.48 4.00
CA GLN A 39 10.37 -3.49 4.97
C GLN A 39 9.33 -2.40 5.25
N ILE A 40 8.56 -2.02 4.22
CA ILE A 40 7.46 -1.06 4.34
C ILE A 40 6.27 -1.70 5.06
N ASP A 41 6.01 -2.99 4.83
CA ASP A 41 4.96 -3.71 5.56
C ASP A 41 5.27 -3.75 7.07
N VAL A 42 6.55 -3.87 7.48
CA VAL A 42 6.95 -3.83 8.90
C VAL A 42 6.59 -2.49 9.55
N THR A 43 6.93 -1.37 8.93
CA THR A 43 6.61 -0.05 9.50
C THR A 43 5.10 0.18 9.54
N LEU A 44 4.36 -0.25 8.51
CA LEU A 44 2.90 -0.19 8.49
C LEU A 44 2.26 -1.04 9.60
N ASN A 45 2.78 -2.24 9.85
CA ASN A 45 2.33 -3.11 10.94
C ASN A 45 2.52 -2.43 12.30
N GLU A 46 3.67 -1.82 12.52
CA GLU A 46 3.97 -1.10 13.77
C GLU A 46 3.06 0.13 13.94
N THR A 47 2.84 0.91 12.89
CA THR A 47 1.89 2.04 12.93
C THR A 47 0.48 1.56 13.26
N CYS A 48 0.00 0.48 12.63
CA CYS A 48 -1.33 -0.03 12.90
C CYS A 48 -1.45 -0.53 14.35
N ARG A 49 -0.42 -1.22 14.88
CA ARG A 49 -0.38 -1.63 16.30
C ARG A 49 -0.42 -0.43 17.25
N LEU A 50 0.32 0.64 16.96
CA LEU A 50 0.30 1.86 17.77
C LEU A 50 -1.08 2.50 17.79
N VAL A 51 -1.75 2.56 16.63
CA VAL A 51 -3.07 3.17 16.47
C VAL A 51 -4.20 2.32 17.08
N THR A 52 -4.11 1.00 17.01
CA THR A 52 -5.11 0.08 17.56
C THR A 52 -4.84 -0.31 19.01
N GLY A 53 -3.64 -0.01 19.54
CA GLY A 53 -3.20 -0.46 20.86
C GLY A 53 -2.89 -1.96 20.92
N CYS A 54 -2.70 -2.63 19.78
CA CYS A 54 -2.44 -4.06 19.73
C CYS A 54 -1.00 -4.41 20.15
N LEU A 55 -0.84 -5.46 20.96
CA LEU A 55 0.46 -6.01 21.34
C LEU A 55 1.19 -6.62 20.14
N ARG A 56 2.53 -6.73 20.20
CA ARG A 56 3.38 -7.24 19.11
C ARG A 56 3.08 -8.71 18.72
N ASN A 57 2.51 -9.50 19.62
CA ASN A 57 2.12 -10.89 19.37
C ASN A 57 0.79 -11.04 18.59
N SER A 58 0.01 -9.97 18.43
CA SER A 58 -1.25 -10.00 17.69
C SER A 58 -0.99 -10.36 16.22
N LYS A 59 -1.90 -11.15 15.62
CA LYS A 59 -1.78 -11.56 14.21
C LYS A 59 -1.89 -10.35 13.29
N VAL A 60 -1.09 -10.33 12.23
CA VAL A 60 -1.01 -9.20 11.29
C VAL A 60 -2.34 -8.93 10.58
N GLU A 61 -3.04 -9.99 10.17
CA GLU A 61 -4.32 -9.90 9.47
C GLU A 61 -5.40 -9.21 10.32
N GLU A 62 -5.48 -9.57 11.60
CA GLU A 62 -6.45 -9.01 12.55
C GLU A 62 -6.19 -7.52 12.81
N ILE A 63 -4.92 -7.09 12.83
CA ILE A 63 -4.56 -5.68 13.08
C ILE A 63 -5.07 -4.78 11.97
N TYR A 64 -4.99 -5.22 10.71
CA TYR A 64 -5.50 -4.44 9.59
C TYR A 64 -7.04 -4.34 9.62
N VAL A 65 -7.73 -5.42 9.99
CA VAL A 65 -9.18 -5.42 10.20
C VAL A 65 -9.58 -4.45 11.32
N LEU A 66 -8.89 -4.47 12.46
CA LEU A 66 -9.12 -3.54 13.57
C LEU A 66 -8.75 -2.08 13.22
N ALA A 67 -7.76 -1.90 12.36
CA ALA A 67 -7.43 -0.60 11.79
C ALA A 67 -8.51 -0.11 10.79
N GLY A 68 -9.41 -0.99 10.34
CA GLY A 68 -10.48 -0.69 9.38
C GLY A 68 -9.96 -0.58 7.95
N ILE A 69 -8.87 -1.29 7.62
CA ILE A 69 -8.09 -1.05 6.40
C ILE A 69 -7.69 -2.37 5.76
N ALA A 70 -7.69 -2.41 4.43
CA ALA A 70 -7.25 -3.60 3.69
C ALA A 70 -5.74 -3.87 3.89
N PRO A 71 -5.32 -5.15 3.93
CA PRO A 71 -3.92 -5.53 3.98
C PRO A 71 -3.04 -4.87 2.90
N PRO A 72 -1.75 -4.62 3.16
CA PRO A 72 -0.85 -3.89 2.25
C PRO A 72 -0.75 -4.52 0.86
N ALA A 73 -0.78 -5.85 0.75
CA ALA A 73 -0.67 -6.56 -0.52
C ALA A 73 -1.82 -6.20 -1.47
N ILE A 74 -3.07 -6.26 -0.99
CA ILE A 74 -4.27 -5.91 -1.76
C ILE A 74 -4.20 -4.45 -2.18
N ARG A 75 -3.83 -3.56 -1.26
CA ARG A 75 -3.76 -2.13 -1.55
C ARG A 75 -2.72 -1.79 -2.61
N ARG A 76 -1.55 -2.45 -2.57
CA ARG A 76 -0.51 -2.27 -3.59
C ARG A 76 -0.99 -2.73 -4.96
N ALA A 77 -1.70 -3.86 -5.03
CA ALA A 77 -2.28 -4.37 -6.27
C ALA A 77 -3.31 -3.36 -6.85
N VAL A 78 -4.24 -2.87 -6.02
CA VAL A 78 -5.23 -1.86 -6.44
C VAL A 78 -4.57 -0.58 -6.96
N GLN A 79 -3.53 -0.09 -6.29
CA GLN A 79 -2.81 1.11 -6.76
C GLN A 79 -2.10 0.88 -8.09
N ALA A 80 -1.50 -0.31 -8.28
CA ALA A 80 -0.84 -0.68 -9.51
C ALA A 80 -1.83 -0.83 -10.68
N ASP A 81 -3.01 -1.39 -10.42
CA ASP A 81 -4.10 -1.51 -11.40
C ASP A 81 -4.70 -0.13 -11.76
N TRP A 82 -4.86 0.75 -10.77
CA TRP A 82 -5.28 2.13 -11.01
C TRP A 82 -4.30 2.88 -11.91
N GLU A 83 -3.00 2.74 -11.63
CA GLU A 83 -1.95 3.37 -12.46
C GLU A 83 -1.94 2.79 -13.88
N ARG A 84 -2.08 1.47 -14.02
CA ARG A 84 -2.24 0.81 -15.32
C ARG A 84 -3.45 1.35 -16.08
N THR A 85 -4.57 1.55 -15.39
CA THR A 85 -5.80 2.08 -15.98
C THR A 85 -5.62 3.51 -16.48
N LYS A 86 -4.88 4.36 -15.78
CA LYS A 86 -4.52 5.69 -16.28
C LYS A 86 -3.64 5.60 -17.52
N MET A 87 -2.61 4.75 -17.48
CA MET A 87 -1.71 4.55 -18.61
C MET A 87 -2.43 4.11 -19.89
N THR A 88 -3.50 3.31 -19.77
CA THR A 88 -4.24 2.82 -20.94
C THR A 88 -5.35 3.76 -21.39
N LYS A 89 -6.01 4.48 -20.48
CA LYS A 89 -7.20 5.28 -20.79
C LYS A 89 -6.94 6.78 -20.96
N ASP A 90 -5.84 7.31 -20.43
CA ASP A 90 -5.54 8.74 -20.47
C ASP A 90 -4.36 9.02 -21.41
N ASP A 91 -4.65 9.67 -22.53
CA ASP A 91 -3.66 10.05 -23.55
C ASP A 91 -2.64 11.09 -23.05
N ARG A 92 -2.98 11.84 -22.00
CA ARG A 92 -2.08 12.83 -21.37
C ARG A 92 -1.11 12.19 -20.40
N HIS A 93 -1.30 10.90 -20.10
CA HIS A 93 -0.43 10.20 -19.17
C HIS A 93 0.98 10.05 -19.78
N PRO A 94 2.07 10.38 -19.06
CA PRO A 94 3.43 10.33 -19.62
C PRO A 94 3.85 8.94 -20.12
N MET A 95 3.21 7.89 -19.60
CA MET A 95 3.44 6.51 -20.01
C MET A 95 2.33 5.94 -20.91
N HIS A 96 1.47 6.80 -21.49
CA HIS A 96 0.44 6.35 -22.42
C HIS A 96 1.03 5.65 -23.65
N GLY A 97 0.46 4.51 -24.04
CA GLY A 97 0.94 3.71 -25.18
C GLY A 97 2.28 2.99 -24.98
N ILE A 98 2.89 3.07 -23.78
CA ILE A 98 4.14 2.35 -23.49
C ILE A 98 3.86 0.88 -23.17
N GLU A 99 4.41 -0.01 -23.99
CA GLU A 99 4.36 -1.45 -23.74
C GLU A 99 5.46 -1.93 -22.78
N ALA A 100 5.18 -3.01 -22.05
CA ALA A 100 6.15 -3.61 -21.14
C ALA A 100 7.30 -4.25 -21.92
N ASN A 101 8.50 -3.68 -21.80
CA ASN A 101 9.70 -4.27 -22.42
C ASN A 101 9.99 -5.69 -21.86
N ASN A 102 10.61 -6.53 -22.67
CA ASN A 102 11.14 -7.81 -22.24
C ASN A 102 12.30 -7.60 -21.26
N PHE A 103 12.07 -7.93 -20.00
CA PHE A 103 13.07 -7.78 -18.96
C PHE A 103 14.17 -8.84 -19.09
N ARG A 104 15.42 -8.40 -19.21
CA ARG A 104 16.60 -9.27 -19.13
C ARG A 104 16.75 -9.94 -17.76
N LEU A 105 16.43 -9.22 -16.68
CA LEU A 105 16.59 -9.69 -15.30
C LEU A 105 15.27 -10.24 -14.75
N LYS A 106 15.29 -11.46 -14.20
CA LYS A 106 14.14 -12.13 -13.56
C LYS A 106 13.55 -11.34 -12.38
N SER A 107 14.36 -10.51 -11.72
CA SER A 107 13.94 -9.67 -10.59
C SER A 107 13.11 -8.45 -11.01
N ARG A 108 13.14 -8.04 -12.28
CA ARG A 108 12.38 -6.89 -12.77
C ARG A 108 10.91 -7.28 -12.97
N ASN A 109 10.12 -7.00 -11.94
CA ASN A 109 8.69 -7.28 -11.91
C ASN A 109 7.89 -5.98 -12.15
N SER A 110 7.73 -5.58 -13.42
CA SER A 110 6.86 -4.45 -13.73
C SER A 110 5.38 -4.78 -13.48
N PHE A 111 4.63 -3.82 -12.97
CA PHE A 111 3.18 -3.93 -12.83
C PHE A 111 2.49 -4.13 -14.18
N LEU A 112 3.04 -3.58 -15.27
CA LEU A 112 2.52 -3.76 -16.63
C LEU A 112 2.53 -5.21 -17.13
N LYS A 113 3.42 -6.06 -16.61
CA LYS A 113 3.51 -7.46 -17.05
C LYS A 113 2.84 -8.44 -16.09
N LYS A 114 2.75 -8.08 -14.81
CA LYS A 114 2.38 -9.02 -13.74
C LYS A 114 1.11 -8.66 -12.97
N ASP A 115 0.45 -7.54 -13.26
CA ASP A 115 -0.94 -7.39 -12.79
C ASP A 115 -1.83 -8.20 -13.71
N GLU A 116 -2.39 -9.28 -13.16
CA GLU A 116 -3.71 -9.72 -13.57
C GLU A 116 -4.69 -8.75 -12.92
N MET A 117 -5.66 -8.24 -13.69
CA MET A 117 -6.79 -7.53 -13.11
C MET A 117 -7.35 -8.41 -12.00
N LEU A 118 -7.66 -7.83 -10.84
CA LEU A 118 -8.35 -8.54 -9.76
C LEU A 118 -9.66 -9.08 -10.36
N LYS A 119 -9.67 -10.36 -10.75
CA LYS A 119 -10.87 -11.01 -11.27
C LYS A 119 -11.84 -11.08 -10.09
N ASN A 120 -12.95 -10.38 -10.22
CA ASN A 120 -14.08 -10.53 -9.32
C ASN A 120 -14.52 -12.00 -9.42
N ASN A 121 -14.33 -12.75 -8.34
CA ASN A 121 -15.05 -14.00 -8.11
C ASN A 121 -16.48 -13.67 -7.70
#